data_AF-A0A6P0TQE6-F1
#
_entry.id   AF-A0A6P0TQE6-F1
#
_cell.length_a   1.000
_cell.length_b   1.000
_cell.length_c   1.000
_cell.angle_alpha   90.00
_cell.angle_beta   90.00
_cell.angle_gamma   90.00
#
_symmetry.space_group_name_H-M   'P 1'
#
loop_
_entity.id
_entity.type
_entity.pdbx_description
1 polymer ?
#
loop_
_entity_poly.entity_id
_entity_poly.type
_entity_poly.pdbx_seq_one_letter_code
_entity_poly.pdbx_strand_id
1 'polypeptide(L)' 'MEPFFPKSHGKPRVDGRRVLSGIIFINRNGLRWRDAPAEYGPHKTLYNRWKRPLSGIACNPREG' A
#
# COMPACT_ATOMS: atom_id res chain seq x y z
N MET A 1 -38.44 -1.70 17.03
CA MET A 1 -37.92 -2.28 15.77
C MET A 1 -36.58 -1.63 15.51
N GLU A 2 -35.50 -2.33 15.82
CA GLU A 2 -34.13 -1.81 15.73
C GLU A 2 -33.53 -2.19 14.36
N PRO A 3 -32.88 -1.28 13.62
CA PRO A 3 -32.31 -1.63 12.33
C PRO A 3 -31.02 -2.41 12.53
N PHE A 4 -31.06 -3.71 12.23
CA PHE A 4 -29.89 -4.59 12.23
C PHE A 4 -29.01 -4.29 11.01
N PHE A 5 -28.00 -3.45 11.19
CA PHE A 5 -26.98 -3.25 10.16
C PHE A 5 -26.16 -4.56 10.03
N PRO A 6 -26.07 -5.15 8.82
CA PRO A 6 -25.20 -6.30 8.62
C PRO A 6 -23.76 -5.86 8.89
N LYS A 7 -23.19 -6.37 9.98
CA LYS A 7 -21.78 -6.20 10.32
C LYS A 7 -20.97 -6.50 9.08
N SER A 8 -20.28 -5.48 8.55
CA SER A 8 -19.40 -5.65 7.41
C SER A 8 -18.27 -6.59 7.83
N HIS A 9 -18.45 -7.89 7.63
CA HIS A 9 -17.39 -8.89 7.72
C HIS A 9 -16.49 -8.71 6.49
N GLY A 10 -15.82 -7.57 6.42
CA GLY A 10 -14.67 -7.37 5.58
C GLY A 10 -13.46 -7.55 6.46
N LYS A 11 -12.77 -8.69 6.35
CA LYS A 11 -11.35 -8.84 6.75
C LYS A 11 -10.69 -7.47 6.50
N PRO A 12 -10.11 -6.79 7.50
CA PRO A 12 -9.52 -5.46 7.27
C PRO A 12 -8.52 -5.63 6.13
N ARG A 13 -8.93 -5.17 4.95
CA ARG A 13 -8.15 -5.32 3.73
C ARG A 13 -6.91 -4.54 4.04
N VAL A 14 -5.77 -5.24 4.19
CA VAL A 14 -4.44 -4.69 4.53
C VAL A 14 -4.47 -3.20 4.31
N ASP A 15 -4.58 -2.45 5.42
CA ASP A 15 -5.01 -1.07 5.42
C ASP A 15 -4.33 -0.33 4.27
N GLY A 16 -5.11 0.28 3.37
CA GLY A 16 -4.53 1.08 2.28
C GLY A 16 -3.50 2.08 2.81
N ARG A 17 -3.66 2.49 4.07
CA ARG A 17 -2.73 3.28 4.88
C ARG A 17 -1.37 2.60 5.12
N ARG A 18 -1.32 1.32 5.51
CA ARG A 18 -0.06 0.56 5.66
C ARG A 18 0.68 0.42 4.33
N VAL A 19 -0.05 0.18 3.25
CA VAL A 19 0.52 0.09 1.88
C VAL A 19 1.09 1.44 1.45
N LEU A 20 0.35 2.54 1.67
CA LEU A 20 0.81 3.89 1.39
C LEU A 20 2.02 4.26 2.26
N SER A 21 2.01 3.94 3.56
CA SER A 21 3.16 4.15 4.47
C SER A 21 4.40 3.40 3.98
N GLY A 22 4.26 2.15 3.53
CA GLY A 22 5.37 1.38 2.95
C GLY A 22 5.90 2.01 1.65
N ILE A 23 5.01 2.45 0.75
CA ILE A 23 5.39 3.16 -0.48
C ILE A 23 6.14 4.46 -0.17
N ILE A 24 5.67 5.27 0.78
CA ILE A 24 6.30 6.53 1.17
C ILE A 24 7.67 6.26 1.81
N PHE A 25 7.77 5.26 2.67
CA PHE A 25 9.03 4.86 3.29
C PHE A 25 10.08 4.47 2.24
N ILE A 26 9.70 3.65 1.26
CA ILE A 26 10.59 3.21 0.17
C ILE A 26 11.02 4.39 -0.71
N ASN A 27 10.09 5.28 -1.07
CA ASN A 27 10.42 6.46 -1.88
C ASN A 27 11.29 7.47 -1.11
N ARG A 28 11.01 7.69 0.18
CA ARG A 28 11.73 8.67 1.01
C ARG A 28 13.14 8.22 1.36
N ASN A 29 13.33 6.93 1.64
CA ASN A 29 14.66 6.38 1.91
C ASN A 29 15.40 6.03 0.62
N GLY A 30 14.70 5.96 -0.52
CA GLY A 30 15.19 5.31 -1.71
C GLY A 30 15.61 3.89 -1.35
N LEU A 31 14.68 2.99 -1.08
CA LEU A 31 14.98 1.57 -0.92
C LEU A 31 14.49 0.81 -2.15
N ARG A 32 15.01 -0.39 -2.39
CA ARG A 32 14.42 -1.25 -3.42
C ARG A 32 13.12 -1.77 -2.88
N TRP A 33 12.14 -2.02 -3.76
CA TRP A 33 10.86 -2.59 -3.36
C TRP A 33 11.01 -3.95 -2.67
N ARG A 34 12.07 -4.71 -2.99
CA ARG A 34 12.39 -6.00 -2.37
C ARG A 34 12.81 -5.89 -0.89
N ASP A 35 13.38 -4.76 -0.50
CA ASP A 35 13.84 -4.51 0.88
C ASP A 35 12.73 -3.94 1.76
N ALA A 36 11.51 -3.82 1.23
CA ALA A 36 10.35 -3.34 1.97
C ALA A 36 10.03 -4.27 3.15
N PRO A 37 9.84 -3.72 4.36
CA PRO A 37 9.42 -4.50 5.52
C PRO A 37 8.10 -5.24 5.25
N ALA A 38 8.07 -6.54 5.55
CA ALA A 38 6.86 -7.36 5.43
C ALA A 38 5.69 -6.84 6.27
N GLU A 39 5.97 -6.00 7.29
CA GLU A 39 4.98 -5.31 8.11
C GLU A 39 4.02 -4.42 7.29
N TYR A 40 4.50 -3.80 6.21
CA TYR A 40 3.68 -2.98 5.32
C TYR A 40 2.89 -3.81 4.29
N GLY A 41 3.15 -5.12 4.25
CA GLY A 41 2.55 -6.06 3.32
C GLY A 41 3.52 -6.49 2.21
N PRO A 42 3.06 -7.41 1.34
CA PRO A 42 3.92 -7.98 0.31
C PRO A 42 4.46 -6.89 -0.63
N HIS A 43 5.76 -6.93 -0.93
CA HIS A 43 6.41 -5.99 -1.86
C HIS A 43 5.64 -5.84 -3.18
N LYS A 44 5.06 -6.95 -3.67
CA LYS A 44 4.26 -7.01 -4.89
C LYS A 44 3.00 -6.14 -4.80
N THR A 45 2.36 -6.07 -3.64
CA THR A 45 1.18 -5.25 -3.38
C THR A 45 1.53 -3.76 -3.35
N LEU A 46 2.67 -3.41 -2.74
CA LEU A 46 3.17 -2.03 -2.69
C LEU A 46 3.47 -1.52 -4.11
N TYR A 47 4.21 -2.31 -4.89
CA TYR A 47 4.56 -1.98 -6.27
C TYR A 47 3.33 -1.89 -7.18
N ASN A 48 2.38 -2.84 -7.08
CA ASN A 48 1.18 -2.83 -7.90
C ASN A 48 0.25 -1.64 -7.59
N ARG A 49 0.25 -1.18 -6.33
CA ARG A 49 -0.46 0.04 -5.92
C ARG A 49 0.25 1.31 -6.40
N TRP A 50 1.58 1.33 -6.35
CA TRP A 50 2.38 2.47 -6.82
C TRP A 50 2.33 2.62 -8.35
N LYS A 51 2.38 1.52 -9.11
CA LYS A 51 2.30 1.50 -10.58
C LYS A 51 0.98 2.06 -11.14
N ARG A 52 -0.09 2.13 -10.34
CA ARG A 52 -1.38 2.68 -10.73
C ARG A 52 -1.61 4.05 -10.06
N PRO A 53 -0.96 5.13 -10.52
CA PRO A 53 -1.26 6.46 -10.01
C PRO A 53 -2.65 6.90 -10.52
N LEU A 54 -3.56 7.24 -9.59
CA LEU A 54 -4.81 7.94 -9.89
C LEU A 54 -4.61 9.47 -10.03
N SER A 55 -3.43 9.95 -9.64
CA SER A 55 -3.00 11.34 -9.65
C SER A 55 -1.48 11.30 -9.70
N GLY A 56 -0.83 12.00 -10.64
CA GLY A 56 0.59 11.87 -11.03
C GLY A 56 1.66 12.07 -9.94
N ILE A 57 1.67 11.22 -8.92
CA ILE A 57 2.58 11.24 -7.76
C ILE A 57 3.84 10.38 -7.99
N ALA A 58 3.86 9.51 -9.01
CA ALA A 58 4.88 8.46 -9.06
C ALA A 58 6.14 8.86 -9.85
N CYS A 59 7.21 9.23 -9.14
CA CYS A 59 8.59 9.04 -9.59
C CYS A 59 9.34 8.18 -8.55
N ASN A 60 9.82 7.00 -8.96
CA ASN A 60 10.74 6.17 -8.18
C ASN A 60 11.83 5.63 -9.15
N PRO A 61 12.97 6.32 -9.25
CA PRO A 61 13.92 6.16 -10.36
C PRO A 61 15.09 5.18 -10.09
N ARG A 62 14.87 4.04 -9.41
CA ARG A 62 15.96 3.07 -9.12
C ARG A 62 15.82 1.67 -9.72
N GLU A 63 14.85 1.47 -10.61
CA GLU A 63 14.83 0.29 -11.46
C GLU A 63 15.36 0.75 -12.84
N GLY A 64 16.68 0.94 -12.91
CA GLY A 64 17.41 1.00 -14.19
C GLY A 64 17.74 -0.41 -14.65
#